data_AF-A0A123U1D3-F1
#
_entry.id   AF-A0A123U1D3-F1
#
_cell.length_a   1.000
_cell.length_b   1.000
_cell.length_c   1.000
_cell.angle_alpha   90.00
_cell.angle_beta   90.00
_cell.angle_gamma   90.00
#
_symmetry.space_group_name_H-M   'P 1'
#
loop_
_entity.id
_entity.type
_entity.pdbx_description
1 polymer ?
#
loop_
_entity_poly.entity_id
_entity_poly.type
_entity_poly.pdbx_seq_one_letter_code
_entity_poly.pdbx_strand_id
1 'polypeptide(L)'
;MEKSKFFHKVIGLLSLCFLLSACTEANAVKPEEDKLFEDYDITPVLEVEDYRFVADGNGIVIDWKVTNQDEVEQAGSDGFDDPAANKNYLIRNVIKRLDRNFGPTIKEMGEEEYHYLDIYDLRTPSLTKKRIDLLEVSLAYLKDEDYKVYGAGGKGNLFQIGESNYTMIHVGKQQGEDIKSKNLLLNLDTGLVEGEAPESDPQLTNREFLYLGTYVERKSQVLFGYSGTRKSDFYDGSINLREVDAHAAIILDQEDAEAYPLYEIVDNTIVNQEGIIATEELFMNSGLKFYDHAYLDRVATVDGEDHRITKFEDIATYAKKPEEYNND
;
A
#
# COMPACT_ATOMS: atom_id res chain seq x y z
N MET A 1 88.95 -10.03 -20.67
CA MET A 1 88.16 -11.10 -21.31
C MET A 1 87.78 -12.10 -20.22
N GLU A 2 86.68 -11.84 -19.50
CA GLU A 2 86.21 -12.70 -18.39
C GLU A 2 84.69 -12.84 -18.48
N LYS A 3 84.22 -13.78 -19.31
CA LYS A 3 82.86 -14.31 -19.24
C LYS A 3 82.84 -15.42 -18.18
N SER A 4 82.86 -15.06 -16.90
CA SER A 4 82.72 -16.04 -15.79
C SER A 4 82.18 -15.46 -14.47
N LYS A 5 81.57 -14.26 -14.47
CA LYS A 5 80.99 -13.67 -13.24
C LYS A 5 79.53 -13.23 -13.35
N PHE A 6 78.84 -13.55 -14.45
CA PHE A 6 77.44 -13.17 -14.63
C PHE A 6 76.44 -14.28 -14.22
N PHE A 7 76.85 -15.55 -14.18
CA PHE A 7 75.92 -16.66 -13.88
C PHE A 7 75.70 -16.94 -12.39
N HIS A 8 76.54 -16.43 -11.48
CA HIS A 8 76.37 -16.63 -10.03
C HIS A 8 75.57 -15.51 -9.33
N LYS A 9 75.16 -14.46 -10.04
CA LYS A 9 74.27 -13.42 -9.49
C LYS A 9 72.80 -13.57 -9.90
N VAL A 10 72.49 -14.42 -10.88
CA VAL A 10 71.10 -14.64 -11.33
C VAL A 10 70.43 -15.81 -10.59
N ILE A 11 71.19 -16.80 -10.12
CA ILE A 11 70.63 -17.94 -9.36
C ILE A 11 70.40 -17.58 -7.87
N GLY A 12 71.09 -16.57 -7.34
CA GLY A 12 70.88 -16.09 -5.96
C GLY A 12 69.65 -15.19 -5.75
N LEU A 13 69.06 -14.65 -6.82
CA LEU A 13 67.87 -13.78 -6.71
C LEU A 13 66.56 -14.55 -6.93
N LEU A 14 66.59 -15.70 -7.61
CA LEU A 14 65.41 -16.53 -7.83
C LEU A 14 65.06 -17.47 -6.66
N SER A 15 66.00 -17.72 -5.73
CA SER A 15 65.74 -18.51 -4.52
C SER A 15 65.17 -17.67 -3.36
N LEU A 16 65.28 -16.34 -3.42
CA LEU A 16 64.70 -15.45 -2.41
C LEU A 16 63.23 -15.07 -2.68
N CYS A 17 62.74 -15.28 -3.91
CA CYS A 17 61.34 -15.03 -4.25
C CYS A 17 60.42 -16.24 -3.97
N PHE A 18 60.95 -17.42 -3.65
CA PHE A 18 60.16 -18.62 -3.33
C PHE A 18 60.09 -18.97 -1.83
N LEU A 19 60.68 -18.16 -0.95
CA LEU A 19 60.64 -18.36 0.51
C LEU A 19 59.99 -17.20 1.29
N LEU A 20 59.27 -16.32 0.60
CA LEU A 20 58.36 -15.33 1.19
C LEU A 20 56.89 -15.56 0.77
N SER A 21 56.56 -16.77 0.29
CA SER A 21 55.18 -17.21 0.01
C SER A 21 54.60 -18.13 1.09
N ALA A 22 55.26 -18.21 2.26
CA ALA A 22 54.74 -18.88 3.44
C ALA A 22 54.92 -17.96 4.65
N CYS A 23 53.89 -17.83 5.48
CA CYS A 23 53.79 -16.92 6.62
C CYS A 23 53.49 -15.46 6.27
N THR A 24 52.36 -15.24 5.60
CA THR A 24 51.31 -14.42 6.20
C THR A 24 50.00 -15.12 5.88
N GLU A 25 49.51 -15.92 6.83
CA GLU A 25 48.07 -15.96 7.06
C GLU A 25 47.71 -14.54 7.49
N ALA A 26 47.64 -13.64 6.50
CA ALA A 26 46.75 -12.53 6.61
C ALA A 26 45.41 -13.20 6.91
N ASN A 27 44.88 -12.94 8.11
CA ASN A 27 43.47 -12.76 8.24
C ASN A 27 43.09 -11.76 7.14
N ALA A 28 42.88 -12.26 5.92
CA ALA A 28 41.89 -11.71 5.05
C ALA A 28 40.62 -11.87 5.88
N VAL A 29 40.36 -10.85 6.70
CA VAL A 29 39.00 -10.44 6.99
C VAL A 29 38.38 -10.46 5.61
N LYS A 30 37.60 -11.51 5.33
CA LYS A 30 36.69 -11.49 4.20
C LYS A 30 36.03 -10.12 4.31
N PRO A 31 36.06 -9.29 3.25
CA PRO A 31 35.24 -8.09 3.31
C PRO A 31 33.85 -8.56 3.76
N GLU A 32 33.25 -7.84 4.69
CA GLU A 32 31.86 -8.02 5.13
C GLU A 32 30.86 -7.78 3.96
N GLU A 33 31.35 -7.80 2.72
CA GLU A 33 30.60 -7.90 1.47
C GLU A 33 30.21 -9.37 1.27
N ASP A 34 29.19 -9.78 2.00
CA ASP A 34 28.21 -10.82 1.61
C ASP A 34 27.03 -10.84 2.61
N LYS A 35 26.67 -9.69 3.23
CA LYS A 35 25.25 -9.42 3.55
C LYS A 35 24.54 -8.93 2.28
N LEU A 36 24.75 -9.66 1.18
CA LEU A 36 23.93 -9.56 -0.01
C LEU A 36 22.51 -9.90 0.43
N PHE A 37 21.75 -8.86 0.70
CA PHE A 37 20.29 -8.80 0.81
C PHE A 37 19.68 -10.09 1.36
N GLU A 38 19.55 -10.16 2.68
CA GLU A 38 18.41 -10.91 3.19
C GLU A 38 17.18 -10.31 2.49
N ASP A 39 16.46 -11.11 1.69
CA ASP A 39 15.27 -10.65 0.97
C ASP A 39 14.24 -10.27 2.05
N TYR A 40 14.07 -8.97 2.30
CA TYR A 40 13.05 -8.46 3.21
C TYR A 40 11.87 -7.95 2.38
N ASP A 41 10.65 -8.28 2.81
CA ASP A 41 9.46 -7.51 2.48
C ASP A 41 9.55 -6.19 3.27
N ILE A 42 9.79 -5.08 2.56
CA ILE A 42 9.88 -3.74 3.15
C ILE A 42 8.88 -2.81 2.47
N THR A 43 8.17 -2.04 3.28
CA THR A 43 7.44 -0.86 2.85
C THR A 43 8.17 0.39 3.34
N PRO A 44 8.38 1.42 2.50
CA PRO A 44 9.02 2.65 2.94
C PRO A 44 8.26 3.33 4.09
N VAL A 45 8.99 3.84 5.08
CA VAL A 45 8.36 4.68 6.10
C VAL A 45 8.11 6.08 5.53
N LEU A 46 6.83 6.44 5.41
CA LEU A 46 6.37 7.73 4.92
C LEU A 46 5.85 8.62 6.05
N GLU A 47 6.12 9.93 5.96
CA GLU A 47 5.54 10.98 6.80
C GLU A 47 4.81 11.99 5.93
N VAL A 48 3.79 12.64 6.46
CA VAL A 48 3.09 13.72 5.73
C VAL A 48 4.00 14.95 5.67
N GLU A 49 4.33 15.40 4.47
CA GLU A 49 5.06 16.66 4.25
C GLU A 49 4.08 17.83 4.07
N ASP A 50 3.08 17.66 3.19
CA ASP A 50 2.00 18.61 2.96
C ASP A 50 0.71 17.88 2.58
N TYR A 51 -0.44 18.52 2.77
CA TYR A 51 -1.72 17.95 2.38
C TYR A 51 -2.81 19.00 2.20
N ARG A 52 -3.86 18.62 1.47
CA ARG A 52 -5.02 19.47 1.26
C ARG A 52 -6.28 18.66 0.98
N PHE A 53 -7.32 18.93 1.75
CA PHE A 53 -8.67 18.44 1.45
C PHE A 53 -9.24 19.16 0.22
N VAL A 54 -9.95 18.42 -0.61
CA VAL A 54 -10.58 18.87 -1.86
C VAL A 54 -12.03 18.39 -1.92
N ALA A 55 -12.81 18.91 -2.88
CA ALA A 55 -14.21 18.53 -3.10
C ALA A 55 -15.06 18.55 -1.81
N ASP A 56 -14.99 19.66 -1.07
CA ASP A 56 -15.68 19.86 0.22
C ASP A 56 -15.39 18.75 1.27
N GLY A 57 -14.17 18.23 1.26
CA GLY A 57 -13.71 17.20 2.20
C GLY A 57 -14.03 15.77 1.76
N ASN A 58 -14.49 15.56 0.52
CA ASN A 58 -14.67 14.21 -0.06
C ASN A 58 -13.42 13.68 -0.76
N GLY A 59 -12.34 14.46 -0.77
CA GLY A 59 -11.03 14.02 -1.23
C GLY A 59 -9.91 14.67 -0.44
N ILE A 60 -8.72 14.08 -0.51
CA ILE A 60 -7.49 14.65 0.04
C ILE A 60 -6.33 14.41 -0.94
N VAL A 61 -5.47 15.40 -1.11
CA VAL A 61 -4.16 15.27 -1.77
C VAL A 61 -3.10 15.32 -0.68
N ILE A 62 -2.13 14.41 -0.70
CA ILE A 62 -1.07 14.29 0.31
C ILE A 62 0.26 14.17 -0.41
N ASP A 63 1.21 15.01 -0.04
CA ASP A 63 2.62 14.83 -0.37
C ASP A 63 3.31 14.07 0.76
N TRP A 64 4.01 13.00 0.41
CA TRP A 64 4.70 12.14 1.35
C TRP A 64 6.18 12.45 1.33
N LYS A 65 6.78 12.45 2.53
CA LYS A 65 8.22 12.43 2.70
C LYS A 65 8.66 11.02 3.01
N VAL A 66 9.48 10.48 2.11
CA VAL A 66 10.27 9.28 2.38
C VAL A 66 11.26 9.58 3.49
N THR A 67 11.20 8.82 4.59
CA THR A 67 12.09 9.03 5.73
C THR A 67 13.38 8.20 5.67
N ASN A 68 13.40 7.14 4.86
CA ASN A 68 14.56 6.29 4.65
C ASN A 68 14.66 5.84 3.18
N GLN A 69 15.61 6.41 2.43
CA GLN A 69 15.79 6.10 1.00
C GLN A 69 16.29 4.67 0.76
N ASP A 70 17.08 4.13 1.69
CA ASP A 70 17.62 2.76 1.58
C ASP A 70 16.47 1.72 1.62
N GLU A 71 15.39 2.01 2.37
CA GLU A 71 14.18 1.19 2.40
C GLU A 71 13.37 1.29 1.10
N VAL A 72 13.39 2.44 0.40
CA VAL A 72 12.76 2.57 -0.93
C VAL A 72 13.48 1.75 -1.99
N GLU A 73 14.82 1.77 -1.96
CA GLU A 73 15.62 0.97 -2.89
C GLU A 73 15.45 -0.55 -2.65
N GLN A 74 15.22 -0.94 -1.39
CA GLN A 74 14.96 -2.34 -1.00
C GLN A 74 13.50 -2.78 -1.21
N ALA A 75 12.53 -1.88 -1.08
CA ALA A 75 11.10 -2.15 -1.29
C ALA A 75 10.73 -2.52 -2.75
N GLY A 76 11.73 -2.65 -3.64
CA GLY A 76 11.60 -2.95 -5.06
C GLY A 76 10.52 -4.01 -5.38
N SER A 77 9.58 -3.59 -6.21
CA SER A 77 8.41 -4.27 -6.81
C SER A 77 7.38 -4.98 -5.92
N ASP A 78 7.73 -5.45 -4.72
CA ASP A 78 6.87 -6.36 -3.94
C ASP A 78 6.43 -5.82 -2.56
N GLY A 79 6.87 -4.62 -2.16
CA GLY A 79 6.46 -3.95 -0.93
C GLY A 79 4.97 -3.59 -0.90
N PHE A 80 4.18 -4.32 -0.10
CA PHE A 80 2.71 -4.21 -0.02
C PHE A 80 2.28 -3.21 1.08
N ASP A 81 2.22 -1.91 0.76
CA ASP A 81 1.72 -0.86 1.69
C ASP A 81 0.18 -0.85 1.79
N ASP A 82 -0.50 -1.13 0.65
CA ASP A 82 -1.95 -1.28 0.53
C ASP A 82 -2.79 -0.22 1.28
N PRO A 83 -2.54 1.09 1.02
CA PRO A 83 -3.20 2.16 1.74
C PRO A 83 -4.72 2.15 1.53
N ALA A 84 -5.46 2.49 2.59
CA ALA A 84 -6.91 2.61 2.54
C ALA A 84 -7.38 3.89 3.23
N ALA A 85 -8.37 4.56 2.65
CA ALA A 85 -8.94 5.79 3.20
C ALA A 85 -10.47 5.77 3.22
N ASN A 86 -11.04 6.38 4.26
CA ASN A 86 -12.44 6.77 4.34
C ASN A 86 -12.52 8.20 4.90
N LYS A 87 -13.73 8.73 5.13
CA LYS A 87 -13.91 10.09 5.64
C LYS A 87 -13.28 10.38 7.01
N ASN A 88 -13.02 9.33 7.79
CA ASN A 88 -12.52 9.44 9.15
C ASN A 88 -11.03 9.13 9.26
N TYR A 89 -10.50 8.21 8.45
CA TYR A 89 -9.14 7.70 8.57
C TYR A 89 -8.49 7.39 7.24
N LEU A 90 -7.16 7.54 7.20
CA LEU A 90 -6.28 6.92 6.22
C LEU A 90 -5.35 5.97 6.97
N ILE A 91 -5.18 4.75 6.47
CA ILE A 91 -4.31 3.72 7.05
C ILE A 91 -3.28 3.23 6.04
N ARG A 92 -2.09 2.86 6.53
CA ARG A 92 -0.95 2.36 5.73
C ARG A 92 -0.22 1.24 6.46
N ASN A 93 0.09 0.14 5.80
CA ASN A 93 0.88 -0.94 6.41
C ASN A 93 2.36 -0.56 6.33
N VAL A 94 3.06 -0.71 7.46
CA VAL A 94 4.51 -0.47 7.53
C VAL A 94 5.18 -1.76 7.98
N ILE A 95 5.79 -2.46 7.04
CA ILE A 95 6.31 -3.81 7.18
C ILE A 95 7.83 -3.80 6.99
N LYS A 96 8.52 -4.54 7.84
CA LYS A 96 9.86 -5.06 7.58
C LYS A 96 9.89 -6.49 8.09
N ARG A 97 9.97 -7.46 7.20
CA ARG A 97 10.08 -8.87 7.57
C ARG A 97 10.87 -9.63 6.53
N LEU A 98 11.59 -10.67 6.92
CA LEU A 98 12.25 -11.56 5.98
C LEU A 98 11.19 -12.24 5.13
N ASP A 99 11.40 -12.21 3.82
CA ASP A 99 10.65 -12.99 2.85
C ASP A 99 10.93 -14.47 3.12
N ARG A 100 9.98 -15.07 3.81
CA ARG A 100 9.91 -16.50 4.07
C ARG A 100 8.75 -17.00 3.23
N ASN A 101 8.90 -18.16 2.59
CA ASN A 101 7.79 -18.77 1.86
C ASN A 101 6.54 -18.88 2.77
N PHE A 102 5.47 -18.17 2.41
CA PHE A 102 4.22 -17.95 3.18
C PHE A 102 4.27 -16.99 4.38
N GLY A 103 5.31 -16.18 4.54
CA GLY A 103 5.53 -15.21 5.62
C GLY A 103 5.82 -15.84 7.00
N PRO A 104 6.44 -15.09 7.94
CA PRO A 104 6.65 -15.52 9.33
C PRO A 104 5.37 -15.56 10.18
N THR A 105 5.36 -16.48 11.14
CA THR A 105 4.49 -16.40 12.32
C THR A 105 5.01 -15.36 13.31
N ILE A 106 4.17 -14.91 14.25
CA ILE A 106 4.56 -13.93 15.29
C ILE A 106 5.82 -14.39 16.05
N LYS A 107 5.91 -15.68 16.40
CA LYS A 107 7.10 -16.24 17.08
C LYS A 107 8.37 -16.29 16.22
N GLU A 108 8.24 -16.25 14.89
CA GLU A 108 9.37 -16.33 13.95
C GLU A 108 9.93 -14.95 13.60
N MET A 109 9.24 -13.87 13.98
CA MET A 109 9.71 -12.50 13.79
C MET A 109 10.95 -12.23 14.65
N GLY A 110 12.02 -11.76 14.02
CA GLY A 110 13.24 -11.30 14.67
C GLY A 110 13.10 -9.92 15.30
N GLU A 111 14.11 -9.50 16.06
CA GLU A 111 14.10 -8.23 16.82
C GLU A 111 14.01 -6.97 15.95
N GLU A 112 14.48 -7.05 14.70
CA GLU A 112 14.42 -5.93 13.74
C GLU A 112 13.22 -6.02 12.78
N GLU A 113 12.42 -7.08 12.86
CA GLU A 113 11.24 -7.27 12.02
C GLU A 113 10.00 -6.70 12.69
N TYR A 114 9.12 -6.09 11.91
CA TYR A 114 7.91 -5.45 12.41
C TYR A 114 6.78 -5.48 11.38
N HIS A 115 5.56 -5.35 11.90
CA HIS A 115 4.37 -5.09 11.12
C HIS A 115 3.51 -4.06 11.84
N TYR A 116 3.62 -2.82 11.41
CA TYR A 116 2.87 -1.70 11.96
C TYR A 116 1.72 -1.29 11.04
N LEU A 117 0.75 -0.60 11.64
CA LEU A 117 -0.28 0.15 10.94
C LEU A 117 -0.17 1.62 11.32
N ASP A 118 0.16 2.46 10.35
CA ASP A 118 0.05 3.91 10.50
C ASP A 118 -1.38 4.34 10.23
N ILE A 119 -1.93 5.13 11.14
CA ILE A 119 -3.32 5.62 11.12
C ILE A 119 -3.30 7.14 11.21
N TYR A 120 -3.82 7.80 10.18
CA TYR A 120 -3.98 9.24 10.13
C TYR A 120 -5.45 9.60 10.40
N ASP A 121 -5.70 10.41 11.43
CA ASP A 121 -7.05 10.90 11.74
C ASP A 121 -7.42 12.07 10.81
N LEU A 122 -8.42 11.84 9.95
CA LEU A 122 -8.90 12.82 8.97
C LEU A 122 -10.09 13.64 9.48
N ARG A 123 -10.62 13.34 10.66
CA ARG A 123 -11.76 14.06 11.26
C ARG A 123 -11.36 15.44 11.79
N THR A 124 -10.06 15.65 11.96
CA THR A 124 -9.51 16.93 12.42
C THR A 124 -8.72 17.59 11.29
N PRO A 125 -8.59 18.93 11.29
CA PRO A 125 -7.79 19.62 10.28
C PRO A 125 -6.31 19.22 10.29
N SER A 126 -5.81 18.61 11.36
CA SER A 126 -4.44 18.10 11.51
C SER A 126 -4.39 16.60 11.23
N LEU A 127 -3.61 16.17 10.24
CA LEU A 127 -3.34 14.74 9.96
C LEU A 127 -2.46 14.12 11.04
N THR A 128 -3.03 13.92 12.23
CA THR A 128 -2.30 13.34 13.35
C THR A 128 -2.13 11.85 13.14
N LYS A 129 -0.89 11.37 13.25
CA LYS A 129 -0.54 9.96 13.10
C LYS A 129 -0.55 9.21 14.42
N LYS A 130 -1.15 8.03 14.42
CA LYS A 130 -1.04 6.99 15.44
C LYS A 130 -0.46 5.73 14.78
N ARG A 131 0.53 5.11 15.42
CA ARG A 131 1.11 3.83 14.97
C ARG A 131 0.67 2.71 15.89
N ILE A 132 0.25 1.57 15.33
CA ILE A 132 -0.12 0.36 16.06
C ILE A 132 0.79 -0.79 15.65
N ASP A 133 1.27 -1.57 16.61
CA ASP A 133 1.92 -2.86 16.37
C ASP A 133 0.89 -3.96 16.16
N LEU A 134 0.77 -4.42 14.91
CA LEU A 134 -0.20 -5.45 14.53
C LEU A 134 0.16 -6.81 15.10
N LEU A 135 1.43 -7.11 15.35
CA LEU A 135 1.88 -8.35 15.98
C LEU A 135 1.45 -8.35 17.46
N GLU A 136 1.71 -7.24 18.17
CA GLU A 136 1.38 -7.09 19.58
C GLU A 136 -0.13 -7.20 19.83
N VAL A 137 -0.94 -6.42 19.11
CA VAL A 137 -2.40 -6.42 19.31
C VAL A 137 -3.04 -7.74 18.89
N SER A 138 -2.51 -8.40 17.84
CA SER A 138 -2.98 -9.72 17.42
C SER A 138 -2.63 -10.79 18.46
N LEU A 139 -1.39 -10.81 18.96
CA LEU A 139 -0.96 -11.74 20.00
C LEU A 139 -1.75 -11.55 21.30
N ALA A 140 -2.00 -10.28 21.66
CA ALA A 140 -2.77 -9.93 22.84
C ALA A 140 -4.20 -10.49 22.77
N TYR A 141 -4.82 -10.53 21.59
CA TYR A 141 -6.16 -11.10 21.40
C TYR A 141 -6.14 -12.63 21.24
N LEU A 142 -5.31 -13.15 20.33
CA LEU A 142 -5.27 -14.56 19.94
C LEU A 142 -4.72 -15.47 21.03
N LYS A 143 -3.79 -14.95 21.86
CA LYS A 143 -3.00 -15.72 22.84
C LYS A 143 -2.26 -16.92 22.21
N ASP A 144 -1.84 -16.75 20.97
CA ASP A 144 -1.22 -17.79 20.15
C ASP A 144 -0.25 -17.14 19.17
N GLU A 145 1.03 -17.47 19.33
CA GLU A 145 2.15 -16.93 18.55
C GLU A 145 2.41 -17.69 17.25
N ASP A 146 1.69 -18.80 17.00
CA ASP A 146 1.76 -19.57 15.75
C ASP A 146 0.97 -18.92 14.60
N TYR A 147 0.26 -17.82 14.87
CA TYR A 147 -0.42 -17.03 13.84
C TYR A 147 0.54 -16.15 13.06
N LYS A 148 0.28 -16.02 11.76
CA LYS A 148 0.86 -15.03 10.85
C LYS A 148 -0.06 -13.83 10.77
N VAL A 149 0.52 -12.64 10.66
CA VAL A 149 -0.21 -11.38 10.44
C VAL A 149 0.05 -10.93 9.01
N TYR A 150 -1.00 -11.01 8.18
CA TYR A 150 -0.90 -10.66 6.75
C TYR A 150 -0.99 -9.15 6.52
N GLY A 151 -1.64 -8.42 7.43
CA GLY A 151 -1.78 -6.96 7.37
C GLY A 151 -3.15 -6.51 7.85
N ALA A 152 -3.34 -5.21 7.89
CA ALA A 152 -4.63 -4.60 8.18
C ALA A 152 -5.08 -3.70 7.02
N GLY A 153 -6.39 -3.60 6.84
CA GLY A 153 -6.94 -2.87 5.70
C GLY A 153 -6.92 -3.67 4.40
N GLY A 154 -6.81 -2.95 3.29
CA GLY A 154 -7.13 -3.47 1.96
C GLY A 154 -8.62 -3.75 1.78
N LYS A 155 -9.05 -3.90 0.54
CA LYS A 155 -10.38 -4.43 0.19
C LYS A 155 -11.65 -3.64 0.55
N GLY A 156 -11.55 -2.38 0.95
CA GLY A 156 -12.72 -1.64 1.47
C GLY A 156 -13.02 -1.96 2.94
N ASN A 157 -12.04 -2.49 3.67
CA ASN A 157 -12.14 -2.86 5.08
C ASN A 157 -12.05 -1.67 6.06
N LEU A 158 -12.36 -0.44 5.63
CA LEU A 158 -12.55 0.71 6.54
C LEU A 158 -14.04 0.99 6.67
N PHE A 159 -14.64 0.61 7.80
CA PHE A 159 -16.08 0.71 8.01
C PHE A 159 -16.42 1.15 9.43
N GLN A 160 -17.69 1.52 9.60
CA GLN A 160 -18.23 1.99 10.87
C GLN A 160 -19.26 0.99 11.39
N ILE A 161 -19.16 0.65 12.68
CA ILE A 161 -20.19 -0.09 13.42
C ILE A 161 -20.66 0.82 14.55
N GLY A 162 -21.90 1.30 14.46
CA GLY A 162 -22.39 2.32 15.39
C GLY A 162 -21.57 3.61 15.25
N GLU A 163 -20.94 4.07 16.34
CA GLU A 163 -20.10 5.29 16.34
C GLU A 163 -18.59 4.97 16.19
N SER A 164 -18.22 3.69 16.13
CA SER A 164 -16.82 3.26 16.16
C SER A 164 -16.32 2.86 14.78
N ASN A 165 -15.06 3.19 14.52
CA ASN A 165 -14.41 2.95 13.24
C ASN A 165 -13.48 1.74 13.34
N TYR A 166 -13.54 0.88 12.34
CA TYR A 166 -12.84 -0.40 12.36
C TYR A 166 -12.08 -0.64 11.06
N THR A 167 -11.01 -1.43 11.21
CA THR A 167 -10.42 -2.19 10.13
C THR A 167 -10.29 -3.66 10.49
N MET A 168 -10.07 -4.52 9.50
CA MET A 168 -9.79 -5.94 9.72
C MET A 168 -8.29 -6.21 9.65
N ILE A 169 -7.76 -6.94 10.64
CA ILE A 169 -6.44 -7.57 10.57
C ILE A 169 -6.62 -9.00 10.08
N HIS A 170 -6.00 -9.33 8.96
CA HIS A 170 -6.01 -10.67 8.38
C HIS A 170 -4.94 -11.52 9.05
N VAL A 171 -5.33 -12.61 9.69
CA VAL A 171 -4.40 -13.54 10.36
C VAL A 171 -4.65 -14.98 9.93
N GLY A 172 -3.61 -15.80 9.91
CA GLY A 172 -3.75 -17.21 9.58
C GLY A 172 -2.67 -18.09 10.18
N LYS A 173 -2.97 -19.37 10.35
CA LYS A 173 -1.97 -20.36 10.77
C LYS A 173 -2.18 -21.69 10.08
N GLN A 174 -1.09 -22.43 9.91
CA GLN A 174 -1.14 -23.78 9.35
C GLN A 174 -1.86 -24.72 10.33
N GLN A 175 -2.80 -25.50 9.82
CA GLN A 175 -3.48 -26.56 10.56
C GLN A 175 -3.55 -27.83 9.70
N GLY A 176 -2.52 -28.67 9.79
CA GLY A 176 -2.40 -29.84 8.91
C GLY A 176 -2.06 -29.42 7.49
N GLU A 177 -2.87 -29.81 6.51
CA GLU A 177 -2.74 -29.39 5.10
C GLU A 177 -3.45 -28.06 4.80
N ASP A 178 -4.31 -27.58 5.70
CA ASP A 178 -5.12 -26.37 5.50
C ASP A 178 -4.55 -25.14 6.23
N ILE A 179 -4.90 -23.94 5.75
CA ILE A 179 -4.68 -22.67 6.45
C ILE A 179 -5.98 -22.29 7.16
N LYS A 180 -5.90 -22.07 8.47
CA LYS A 180 -7.00 -21.50 9.25
C LYS A 180 -6.86 -19.99 9.33
N SER A 181 -7.71 -19.29 8.59
CA SER A 181 -7.75 -17.82 8.54
C SER A 181 -8.78 -17.24 9.50
N LYS A 182 -8.55 -16.01 9.95
CA LYS A 182 -9.48 -15.18 10.74
C LYS A 182 -9.30 -13.71 10.38
N ASN A 183 -10.37 -12.95 10.55
CA ASN A 183 -10.36 -11.50 10.47
C ASN A 183 -10.57 -10.94 11.87
N LEU A 184 -9.61 -10.17 12.40
CA LEU A 184 -9.72 -9.53 13.70
C LEU A 184 -10.23 -8.10 13.54
N LEU A 185 -11.23 -7.70 14.32
CA LEU A 185 -11.79 -6.34 14.30
C LEU A 185 -10.91 -5.40 15.12
N LEU A 186 -10.08 -4.61 14.45
CA LEU A 186 -9.26 -3.57 15.05
C LEU A 186 -10.04 -2.25 15.10
N ASN A 187 -10.31 -1.75 16.30
CA ASN A 187 -10.90 -0.43 16.50
C ASN A 187 -9.83 0.65 16.30
N LEU A 188 -10.05 1.58 15.39
CA LEU A 188 -9.05 2.61 15.02
C LEU A 188 -8.90 3.68 16.11
N ASP A 189 -9.99 4.00 16.81
CA ASP A 189 -9.99 4.94 17.94
C ASP A 189 -9.17 4.37 19.11
N THR A 190 -9.52 3.15 19.57
CA THR A 190 -8.88 2.54 20.76
C THR A 190 -7.53 1.91 20.43
N GLY A 191 -7.36 1.42 19.21
CA GLY A 191 -6.19 0.65 18.78
C GLY A 191 -6.15 -0.78 19.31
N LEU A 192 -7.30 -1.31 19.73
CA LEU A 192 -7.43 -2.65 20.29
C LEU A 192 -8.26 -3.55 19.37
N VAL A 193 -7.98 -4.85 19.42
CA VAL A 193 -8.85 -5.86 18.81
C VAL A 193 -10.06 -6.10 19.71
N GLU A 194 -11.26 -5.88 19.18
CA GLU A 194 -12.52 -5.95 19.93
C GLU A 194 -13.39 -7.16 19.57
N GLY A 195 -12.96 -7.95 18.58
CA GLY A 195 -13.67 -9.17 18.18
C GLY A 195 -13.12 -9.81 16.90
N GLU A 196 -13.89 -10.73 16.34
CA GLU A 196 -13.64 -11.35 15.05
C GLU A 196 -14.73 -10.92 14.06
N ALA A 197 -14.33 -10.67 12.82
CA ALA A 197 -15.24 -10.51 11.68
C ALA A 197 -15.41 -11.85 10.95
N PRO A 198 -16.52 -12.05 10.23
CA PRO A 198 -16.64 -13.16 9.29
C PRO A 198 -15.52 -13.10 8.24
N GLU A 199 -15.21 -14.26 7.66
CA GLU A 199 -14.18 -14.40 6.62
C GLU A 199 -14.54 -13.67 5.31
N SER A 200 -15.83 -13.32 5.14
CA SER A 200 -16.30 -12.51 4.02
C SER A 200 -16.12 -11.01 4.26
N ASP A 201 -15.61 -10.30 3.26
CA ASP A 201 -15.61 -8.83 3.24
C ASP A 201 -17.04 -8.28 3.50
N PRO A 202 -17.19 -7.17 4.24
CA PRO A 202 -18.50 -6.56 4.42
C PRO A 202 -19.08 -6.18 3.06
N GLN A 203 -20.27 -6.69 2.76
CA GLN A 203 -20.98 -6.35 1.52
C GLN A 203 -21.44 -4.89 1.61
N LEU A 204 -20.70 -3.99 0.95
CA LEU A 204 -21.13 -2.61 0.81
C LEU A 204 -22.41 -2.57 -0.04
N THR A 205 -23.44 -1.94 0.50
CA THR A 205 -24.61 -1.53 -0.27
C THR A 205 -24.15 -0.46 -1.26
N ASN A 206 -24.56 -0.63 -2.51
CA ASN A 206 -24.15 0.18 -3.66
C ASN A 206 -22.67 0.04 -4.06
N ARG A 207 -22.06 -1.14 -3.82
CA ARG A 207 -20.65 -1.43 -4.19
C ARG A 207 -20.37 -1.24 -5.68
N GLU A 208 -21.37 -1.41 -6.53
CA GLU A 208 -21.30 -1.15 -7.98
C GLU A 208 -20.77 0.26 -8.29
N PHE A 209 -20.96 1.22 -7.39
CA PHE A 209 -20.40 2.56 -7.49
C PHE A 209 -18.87 2.56 -7.60
N LEU A 210 -18.20 1.67 -6.87
CA LEU A 210 -16.73 1.51 -6.92
C LEU A 210 -16.26 0.95 -8.28
N TYR A 211 -17.18 0.43 -9.09
CA TYR A 211 -16.93 -0.06 -10.44
C TYR A 211 -17.36 0.93 -11.52
N LEU A 212 -17.77 2.15 -11.16
CA LEU A 212 -17.92 3.22 -12.13
C LEU A 212 -16.55 3.50 -12.76
N GLY A 213 -16.34 2.91 -13.93
CA GLY A 213 -15.18 3.19 -14.72
C GLY A 213 -15.27 4.61 -15.27
N THR A 214 -14.46 5.52 -14.75
CA THR A 214 -13.91 6.62 -15.56
C THR A 214 -12.72 6.14 -16.41
N TYR A 215 -12.41 4.83 -16.33
CA TYR A 215 -11.34 4.12 -17.03
C TYR A 215 -11.60 4.04 -18.55
N VAL A 216 -11.63 5.21 -19.17
CA VAL A 216 -11.23 5.34 -20.56
C VAL A 216 -9.78 5.79 -20.49
N GLU A 217 -8.88 5.00 -21.07
CA GLU A 217 -7.45 5.31 -21.16
C GLU A 217 -7.26 6.81 -21.50
N ARG A 218 -6.40 7.48 -20.72
CA ARG A 218 -6.00 8.88 -20.91
C ARG A 218 -7.08 9.94 -20.63
N LYS A 219 -8.16 9.64 -19.89
CA LYS A 219 -9.14 10.66 -19.46
C LYS A 219 -8.92 11.19 -18.04
N SER A 220 -8.41 10.34 -17.14
CA SER A 220 -7.89 10.75 -15.84
C SER A 220 -6.38 10.73 -15.81
N GLN A 221 -5.77 11.68 -15.10
CA GLN A 221 -4.32 11.68 -14.86
C GLN A 221 -3.94 11.03 -13.53
N VAL A 222 -4.91 10.80 -12.64
CA VAL A 222 -4.76 10.02 -11.41
C VAL A 222 -5.66 8.79 -11.49
N LEU A 223 -5.09 7.63 -11.19
CA LEU A 223 -5.78 6.36 -11.16
C LEU A 223 -6.15 6.02 -9.72
N PHE A 224 -7.45 5.86 -9.48
CA PHE A 224 -8.00 5.36 -8.24
C PHE A 224 -8.08 3.85 -8.32
N GLY A 225 -7.18 3.18 -7.59
CA GLY A 225 -7.18 1.73 -7.45
C GLY A 225 -7.80 1.30 -6.14
N TYR A 226 -8.02 -0.01 -6.04
CA TYR A 226 -8.50 -0.65 -4.81
C TYR A 226 -7.45 -0.72 -3.70
N SER A 227 -6.17 -0.59 -4.07
CA SER A 227 -4.97 -0.64 -3.21
C SER A 227 -4.23 0.71 -3.16
N GLY A 228 -4.96 1.81 -3.31
CA GLY A 228 -4.40 3.16 -3.30
C GLY A 228 -4.43 3.87 -4.64
N THR A 229 -3.66 4.93 -4.75
CA THR A 229 -3.74 5.87 -5.87
C THR A 229 -2.39 6.12 -6.48
N ARG A 230 -2.34 6.25 -7.80
CA ARG A 230 -1.10 6.60 -8.50
C ARG A 230 -1.38 7.57 -9.62
N LYS A 231 -0.38 8.41 -9.90
CA LYS A 231 -0.36 9.18 -11.14
C LYS A 231 -0.28 8.22 -12.32
N SER A 232 -1.01 8.53 -13.38
CA SER A 232 -0.88 7.82 -14.64
C SER A 232 0.49 8.12 -15.28
N ASP A 233 0.97 7.23 -16.13
CA ASP A 233 2.19 7.45 -16.94
C ASP A 233 2.09 8.69 -17.85
N PHE A 234 0.89 9.25 -18.02
CA PHE A 234 0.62 10.45 -18.82
C PHE A 234 0.38 11.71 -17.96
N TYR A 235 0.67 11.67 -16.66
CA TYR A 235 0.52 12.82 -15.79
C TYR A 235 1.42 13.97 -16.26
N ASP A 236 0.81 15.07 -16.69
CA ASP A 236 1.48 16.31 -17.09
C ASP A 236 0.96 17.53 -16.30
N GLY A 237 0.04 17.29 -15.35
CA GLY A 237 -0.56 18.30 -14.50
C GLY A 237 -1.73 19.05 -15.14
N SER A 238 -2.14 18.69 -16.36
CA SER A 238 -3.29 19.28 -17.09
C SER A 238 -4.63 18.69 -16.62
N ILE A 239 -4.96 18.93 -15.34
CA ILE A 239 -6.16 18.43 -14.68
C ILE A 239 -7.12 19.55 -14.26
N ASN A 240 -8.40 19.21 -14.02
CA ASN A 240 -9.41 20.14 -13.53
C ASN A 240 -9.05 20.76 -12.16
N LEU A 241 -8.39 20.00 -11.29
CA LEU A 241 -7.98 20.44 -9.94
C LEU A 241 -7.22 21.76 -9.98
N ARG A 242 -6.40 22.00 -11.00
CA ARG A 242 -5.58 23.20 -11.09
C ARG A 242 -6.38 24.49 -11.22
N GLU A 243 -7.56 24.42 -11.84
CA GLU A 243 -8.46 25.57 -11.97
C GLU A 243 -9.32 25.78 -10.71
N VAL A 244 -9.67 24.69 -10.03
CA VAL A 244 -10.52 24.71 -8.83
C VAL A 244 -9.72 25.04 -7.57
N ASP A 245 -8.55 24.43 -7.43
CA ASP A 245 -7.66 24.54 -6.28
C ASP A 245 -6.18 24.40 -6.70
N ALA A 246 -5.58 25.52 -7.09
CA ALA A 246 -4.19 25.56 -7.54
C ALA A 246 -3.18 25.11 -6.46
N HIS A 247 -3.49 25.25 -5.17
CA HIS A 247 -2.59 24.80 -4.10
C HIS A 247 -2.59 23.28 -4.00
N ALA A 248 -3.77 22.64 -4.05
CA ALA A 248 -3.85 21.18 -4.05
C ALA A 248 -3.13 20.59 -5.28
N ALA A 249 -3.22 21.25 -6.44
CA ALA A 249 -2.48 20.84 -7.62
C ALA A 249 -0.95 20.94 -7.45
N ILE A 250 -0.44 21.96 -6.75
CA ILE A 250 1.00 22.10 -6.45
C ILE A 250 1.49 20.97 -5.54
N ILE A 251 0.68 20.55 -4.56
CA ILE A 251 0.98 19.38 -3.70
C ILE A 251 1.01 18.12 -4.56
N LEU A 252 0.00 17.92 -5.42
CA LEU A 252 -0.06 16.74 -6.29
C LEU A 252 1.13 16.68 -7.27
N ASP A 253 1.70 17.80 -7.66
CA ASP A 253 2.86 17.85 -8.57
C ASP A 253 4.16 17.28 -7.93
N GLN A 254 4.23 17.12 -6.60
CA GLN A 254 5.41 16.54 -5.93
C GLN A 254 5.53 15.04 -6.22
N GLU A 255 6.75 14.52 -6.36
CA GLU A 255 7.03 13.15 -6.86
C GLU A 255 6.20 12.08 -6.14
N ASP A 256 6.30 12.05 -4.81
CA ASP A 256 5.67 11.06 -3.93
C ASP A 256 4.22 11.39 -3.58
N ALA A 257 3.61 12.41 -4.19
CA ALA A 257 2.25 12.79 -3.86
C ALA A 257 1.18 11.82 -4.38
N GLU A 258 0.18 11.60 -3.53
CA GLU A 258 -0.98 10.73 -3.73
C GLU A 258 -2.28 11.51 -3.49
N ALA A 259 -3.42 10.96 -3.92
CA ALA A 259 -4.71 11.59 -3.70
C ALA A 259 -5.78 10.55 -3.42
N TYR A 260 -6.62 10.74 -2.40
CA TYR A 260 -7.58 9.74 -1.95
C TYR A 260 -9.02 10.27 -2.02
N PRO A 261 -9.95 9.54 -2.65
CA PRO A 261 -11.37 9.72 -2.43
C PRO A 261 -11.73 9.25 -1.02
N LEU A 262 -12.50 10.05 -0.29
CA LEU A 262 -12.83 9.80 1.11
C LEU A 262 -14.27 9.33 1.24
N TYR A 263 -14.48 8.02 1.16
CA TYR A 263 -15.80 7.41 1.26
C TYR A 263 -16.38 7.58 2.67
N GLU A 264 -17.64 7.98 2.74
CA GLU A 264 -18.44 7.98 3.97
C GLU A 264 -19.32 6.73 3.94
N ILE A 265 -19.04 5.80 4.86
CA ILE A 265 -19.74 4.52 4.94
C ILE A 265 -20.50 4.47 6.27
N VAL A 266 -21.82 4.42 6.18
CA VAL A 266 -22.73 4.29 7.33
C VAL A 266 -23.54 3.02 7.15
N ASP A 267 -23.50 2.12 8.13
CA ASP A 267 -24.22 0.83 8.09
C ASP A 267 -24.00 0.08 6.76
N ASN A 268 -22.74 -0.05 6.34
CA ASN A 268 -22.31 -0.64 5.07
C ASN A 268 -22.82 0.07 3.80
N THR A 269 -23.31 1.30 3.86
CA THR A 269 -23.77 2.06 2.68
C THR A 269 -22.86 3.25 2.44
N ILE A 270 -22.39 3.42 1.20
CA ILE A 270 -21.71 4.66 0.79
C ILE A 270 -22.76 5.77 0.70
N VAL A 271 -22.59 6.88 1.43
CA VAL A 271 -23.62 7.95 1.52
C VAL A 271 -23.21 9.28 0.87
N ASN A 272 -21.94 9.42 0.44
CA ASN A 272 -21.41 10.65 -0.14
C ASN A 272 -21.02 10.51 -1.62
N GLN A 273 -21.79 9.74 -2.42
CA GLN A 273 -21.41 9.37 -3.79
C GLN A 273 -21.18 10.57 -4.72
N GLU A 274 -22.04 11.60 -4.66
CA GLU A 274 -21.86 12.83 -5.44
C GLU A 274 -20.56 13.56 -5.07
N GLY A 275 -20.15 13.49 -3.81
CA GLY A 275 -18.87 14.02 -3.35
C GLY A 275 -17.69 13.25 -3.93
N ILE A 276 -17.78 11.92 -4.01
CA ILE A 276 -16.76 11.09 -4.65
C ILE A 276 -16.65 11.35 -6.15
N ILE A 277 -17.79 11.48 -6.85
CA ILE A 277 -17.82 11.86 -8.28
C ILE A 277 -17.16 13.22 -8.49
N ALA A 278 -17.47 14.20 -7.64
CA ALA A 278 -16.84 15.51 -7.70
C ALA A 278 -15.32 15.43 -7.46
N THR A 279 -14.88 14.59 -6.51
CA THR A 279 -13.45 14.31 -6.29
C THR A 279 -12.80 13.73 -7.54
N GLU A 280 -13.35 12.66 -8.13
CA GLU A 280 -12.77 12.04 -9.33
C GLU A 280 -12.69 13.02 -10.51
N GLU A 281 -13.71 13.85 -10.71
CA GLU A 281 -13.71 14.88 -11.77
C GLU A 281 -12.52 15.85 -11.64
N LEU A 282 -12.06 16.17 -10.42
CA LEU A 282 -10.91 17.06 -10.22
C LEU A 282 -9.62 16.49 -10.84
N PHE A 283 -9.49 15.17 -10.90
CA PHE A 283 -8.28 14.52 -11.42
C PHE A 283 -8.39 14.08 -12.89
N MET A 284 -9.54 14.34 -13.51
CA MET A 284 -9.71 14.24 -14.96
C MET A 284 -8.93 15.33 -15.69
N ASN A 285 -8.59 15.07 -16.96
CA ASN A 285 -7.98 16.09 -17.81
C ASN A 285 -8.82 17.37 -17.83
N SER A 286 -8.14 18.52 -17.92
CA SER A 286 -8.78 19.84 -17.92
C SER A 286 -9.95 19.93 -18.92
N GLY A 287 -11.08 20.43 -18.42
CA GLY A 287 -12.31 20.62 -19.17
C GLY A 287 -13.19 19.39 -19.32
N LEU A 288 -12.75 18.20 -18.88
CA LEU A 288 -13.59 17.01 -18.90
C LEU A 288 -14.55 16.98 -17.70
N LYS A 289 -15.70 16.34 -17.90
CA LYS A 289 -16.69 16.08 -16.85
C LYS A 289 -16.87 14.58 -16.65
N PHE A 290 -17.19 14.18 -15.42
CA PHE A 290 -17.34 12.77 -15.06
C PHE A 290 -18.39 12.06 -15.93
N TYR A 291 -19.63 12.58 -15.95
CA TYR A 291 -20.75 11.99 -16.69
C TYR A 291 -20.67 12.12 -18.22
N ASP A 292 -19.71 12.89 -18.76
CA ASP A 292 -19.43 12.87 -20.19
C ASP A 292 -18.75 11.57 -20.63
N HIS A 293 -18.13 10.87 -19.69
CA HIS A 293 -17.31 9.69 -19.94
C HIS A 293 -17.65 8.48 -19.07
N ALA A 294 -18.52 8.62 -18.07
CA ALA A 294 -18.93 7.54 -17.19
C ALA A 294 -19.74 6.47 -17.95
N TYR A 295 -19.36 5.21 -17.75
CA TYR A 295 -20.08 4.06 -18.28
C TYR A 295 -20.00 2.89 -17.29
N LEU A 296 -20.95 1.97 -17.41
CA LEU A 296 -20.93 0.69 -16.72
C LEU A 296 -20.70 -0.42 -17.75
N ASP A 297 -19.64 -1.19 -17.57
CA ASP A 297 -19.27 -2.29 -18.46
C ASP A 297 -20.29 -3.43 -18.36
N ARG A 298 -20.55 -4.11 -19.47
CA ARG A 298 -21.43 -5.29 -19.56
C ARG A 298 -21.20 -6.35 -18.48
N VAL A 299 -19.97 -6.51 -17.99
CA VAL A 299 -19.67 -7.51 -16.95
C VAL A 299 -20.35 -7.15 -15.62
N ALA A 300 -20.55 -5.85 -15.41
CA ALA A 300 -21.16 -5.26 -14.22
C ALA A 300 -22.65 -4.96 -14.37
N THR A 301 -23.28 -5.23 -15.52
CA THR A 301 -24.69 -4.89 -15.78
C THR A 301 -25.61 -6.11 -15.76
N VAL A 302 -26.86 -5.92 -15.35
CA VAL A 302 -27.86 -7.00 -15.23
C VAL A 302 -28.29 -7.57 -16.59
N ASP A 303 -28.15 -6.80 -17.66
CA ASP A 303 -28.53 -7.18 -19.01
C ASP A 303 -27.34 -7.59 -19.90
N GLY A 304 -26.10 -7.49 -19.40
CA GLY A 304 -24.91 -7.87 -20.14
C GLY A 304 -24.58 -6.92 -21.29
N GLU A 305 -25.04 -5.67 -21.24
CA GLU A 305 -24.73 -4.61 -22.21
C GLU A 305 -24.00 -3.44 -21.53
N ASP A 306 -23.21 -2.69 -22.30
CA ASP A 306 -22.55 -1.48 -21.80
C ASP A 306 -23.57 -0.33 -21.69
N HIS A 307 -23.61 0.37 -20.56
CA HIS A 307 -24.54 1.49 -20.34
C HIS A 307 -23.80 2.79 -20.08
N ARG A 308 -24.16 3.86 -20.80
CA ARG A 308 -23.69 5.21 -20.48
C ARG A 308 -24.38 5.69 -19.20
N ILE A 309 -23.60 6.18 -18.26
CA ILE A 309 -24.10 6.74 -17.00
C ILE A 309 -24.13 8.26 -17.13
N THR A 310 -25.30 8.86 -16.96
CA THR A 310 -25.50 10.31 -17.10
C THR A 310 -25.83 11.00 -15.78
N LYS A 311 -26.18 10.20 -14.77
CA LYS A 311 -26.47 10.59 -13.39
C LYS A 311 -26.34 9.36 -12.49
N PHE A 312 -26.19 9.59 -11.19
CA PHE A 312 -25.97 8.52 -10.22
C PHE A 312 -27.10 7.47 -10.22
N GLU A 313 -28.36 7.87 -10.40
CA GLU A 313 -29.50 6.95 -10.37
C GLU A 313 -29.50 5.94 -11.53
N ASP A 314 -28.76 6.20 -12.61
CA ASP A 314 -28.63 5.25 -13.72
C ASP A 314 -27.91 3.97 -13.26
N ILE A 315 -27.03 4.06 -12.26
CA ILE A 315 -26.24 2.93 -11.74
C ILE A 315 -27.15 1.89 -11.11
N ALA A 316 -28.02 2.32 -10.19
CA ALA A 316 -29.00 1.45 -9.53
C ALA A 316 -29.97 0.79 -10.53
N THR A 317 -30.08 1.33 -11.75
CA THR A 317 -30.92 0.78 -12.81
C THR A 317 -30.23 -0.34 -13.56
N TYR A 318 -28.93 -0.21 -13.83
CA TYR A 318 -28.20 -1.12 -14.72
C TYR A 318 -27.28 -2.09 -14.02
N ALA A 319 -26.80 -1.79 -12.82
CA ALA A 319 -25.78 -2.58 -12.16
C ALA A 319 -26.30 -3.90 -11.56
N LYS A 320 -25.48 -4.94 -11.68
CA LYS A 320 -25.62 -6.17 -10.91
C LYS A 320 -25.51 -5.87 -9.43
N LYS A 321 -26.29 -6.58 -8.62
CA LYS A 321 -26.12 -6.58 -7.17
C LYS A 321 -24.85 -7.31 -6.77
N PRO A 322 -24.26 -7.01 -5.60
CA PRO A 322 -23.05 -7.68 -5.13
C PRO A 322 -23.14 -9.22 -5.13
N GLU A 323 -24.32 -9.80 -4.90
CA GLU A 323 -24.53 -11.24 -4.89
C GLU A 323 -24.50 -11.89 -6.29
N GLU A 324 -24.63 -11.10 -7.35
CA GLU A 324 -24.72 -11.57 -8.74
C GLU A 324 -23.36 -11.67 -9.43
N TYR A 325 -22.28 -11.16 -8.82
CA TYR A 325 -20.92 -11.24 -9.36
C TYR A 325 -20.24 -12.61 -9.13
N ASN A 326 -20.75 -13.45 -8.22
CA ASN A 326 -20.12 -14.72 -7.82
C ASN A 326 -20.74 -15.97 -8.47
N ASN A 327 -21.61 -15.82 -9.47
CA ASN A 327 -22.34 -16.92 -10.10
C ASN A 327 -21.81 -17.36 -11.48
N ASP A 328 -20.68 -16.81 -11.95
CA ASP A 328 -20.10 -17.12 -13.26
C ASP A 328 -18.79 -17.92 -13.16
#